data_AF-A0A9E2SAR3-F1
#
_entry.id   AF-A0A9E2SAR3-F1
#
_cell.length_a   1.000
_cell.length_b   1.000
_cell.length_c   1.000
_cell.angle_alpha   90.00
_cell.angle_beta   90.00
_cell.angle_gamma   90.00
#
_symmetry.space_group_name_H-M   'P 1'
#
loop_
_entity.id
_entity.type
_entity.pdbx_description
1 polymer ?
#
loop_
_entity_poly.entity_id
_entity_poly.type
_entity_poly.pdbx_seq_one_letter_code
_entity_poly.pdbx_strand_id
1 'polypeptide(L)'
;MNKKCVHIVLITMLWLMGTRAGATVHISSPFDNDTVPKKSIFQKIREYRDSMMHRRYRDSVLGKIAKVDAPEPKEDSTMVKSERKFLPTSGKRIQNIYFKRIAVFGPRDINDTTFASRNKLIRVANSLHYDSRQWVIRQTLFFKENDTINAYTLADNERYIRTLPFIQDARVYVINEDDDDNTADVLIVTKDVFEYGIDLSNFSPPNTIAAAVYSNDLFGAGQGLRLGFRWDNAYTPPFNSEVRYTKYNLARSFANFTVGYTTLNNNNPLDTGVYENSYFVSITRPLYRQSARFIGGLTLADNHSMNIHDYPDSMYRSYSYRLLDIWAGYNFRNSFRKNGSLNKKPNLALLVRRYSAYFIDRPKQPELALDPTYNTRQYYLGQFVIFKQQYFKGKYYNGFGRTEDIPQGYTITATMGSEKWISRYRWYSDVSVQSWQRTHRDGLLNTGIGIGSFWQKTTSEDAVIHAFANYYSKLFYWKKQRIRQMTFFDFLICPNNYFYKPLNINWEQGIWGFKRTTLNGYQRLNMRSETVYYSPLKIYGFKFNFFASAQLSLLAGNKESIFQSPVYTGLGLGARIRNENLSINTLKLGAYYYPVRPAGVGSFFFEATTVSDLRFDVFPLKMPTFLQFR
;
A
#
# COMPACT_ATOMS: atom_id res chain seq x y z
N MET A 1 -17.71 32.76 2.84
CA MET A 1 -18.04 31.32 2.92
C MET A 1 -18.34 30.78 1.53
N ASN A 2 -17.59 29.78 1.07
CA ASN A 2 -17.41 29.49 -0.35
C ASN A 2 -18.56 28.62 -0.92
N LYS A 3 -19.18 29.03 -2.05
CA LYS A 3 -20.34 28.38 -2.69
C LYS A 3 -20.13 26.88 -3.03
N LYS A 4 -18.87 26.43 -3.09
CA LYS A 4 -18.48 25.03 -3.33
C LYS A 4 -18.79 24.07 -2.16
N CYS A 5 -18.75 24.54 -0.89
CA CYS A 5 -19.06 23.67 0.26
C CYS A 5 -20.55 23.33 0.36
N VAL A 6 -21.42 24.29 0.05
CA VAL A 6 -22.88 24.14 0.24
C VAL A 6 -23.49 23.13 -0.73
N HIS A 7 -23.00 23.08 -1.98
CA HIS A 7 -23.52 22.15 -2.98
C HIS A 7 -23.15 20.68 -2.69
N ILE A 8 -21.98 20.43 -2.10
CA ILE A 8 -21.52 19.07 -1.79
C ILE A 8 -22.26 18.52 -0.57
N VAL A 9 -22.49 19.34 0.46
CA VAL A 9 -23.28 18.97 1.65
C VAL A 9 -24.75 18.73 1.28
N LEU A 10 -25.35 19.53 0.38
CA LEU A 10 -26.73 19.29 -0.08
C LEU A 10 -26.87 17.99 -0.89
N ILE A 11 -25.91 17.69 -1.79
CA ILE A 11 -25.97 16.46 -2.60
C ILE A 11 -25.76 15.21 -1.73
N THR A 12 -24.97 15.29 -0.66
CA THR A 12 -24.81 14.19 0.30
C THR A 12 -26.00 14.05 1.24
N MET A 13 -26.64 15.13 1.69
CA MET A 13 -27.87 15.07 2.49
C MET A 13 -29.09 14.55 1.68
N LEU A 14 -29.24 14.97 0.43
CA LEU A 14 -30.34 14.50 -0.44
C LEU A 14 -30.21 13.02 -0.83
N TRP A 15 -29.01 12.45 -0.76
CA TRP A 15 -28.80 11.00 -0.96
C TRP A 15 -29.12 10.17 0.30
N LEU A 16 -29.13 10.79 1.48
CA LEU A 16 -29.34 10.14 2.79
C LEU A 16 -30.79 10.19 3.30
N MET A 17 -31.64 11.10 2.80
CA MET A 17 -33.04 11.28 3.27
C MET A 17 -34.10 10.61 2.39
N GLY A 18 -33.71 9.67 1.53
CA GLY A 18 -34.63 8.97 0.63
C GLY A 18 -35.36 7.78 1.23
N THR A 19 -35.91 7.85 2.46
CA THR A 19 -36.80 6.81 2.99
C THR A 19 -37.91 7.37 3.90
N ARG A 20 -39.15 7.16 3.44
CA ARG A 20 -40.44 7.13 4.16
C ARG A 20 -40.98 8.44 4.79
N ALA A 21 -42.00 8.98 4.13
CA ALA A 21 -43.24 9.38 4.82
C ALA A 21 -44.40 9.34 3.80
N GLY A 22 -45.35 8.44 4.03
CA GLY A 22 -46.63 8.43 3.33
C GLY A 22 -47.58 9.40 4.02
N ALA A 23 -48.11 10.36 3.27
CA ALA A 23 -49.30 11.11 3.62
C ALA A 23 -49.99 11.50 2.32
N THR A 24 -51.06 10.80 1.99
CA THR A 24 -51.98 11.15 0.91
C THR A 24 -52.91 12.26 1.39
N VAL A 25 -52.79 13.44 0.79
CA VAL A 25 -53.81 14.48 0.84
C VAL A 25 -54.34 14.66 -0.58
N HIS A 26 -55.62 14.32 -0.78
CA HIS A 26 -56.35 14.59 -2.02
C HIS A 26 -56.73 16.08 -2.06
N ILE A 27 -56.24 16.80 -3.06
CA ILE A 27 -56.85 18.04 -3.54
C ILE A 27 -56.96 17.92 -5.06
N SER A 28 -58.20 17.89 -5.54
CA SER A 28 -58.58 17.92 -6.95
C SER A 28 -58.55 19.36 -7.48
N SER A 29 -57.85 19.60 -8.59
CA SER A 29 -58.30 20.57 -9.61
C SER A 29 -57.63 20.23 -10.96
N PRO A 30 -58.32 20.46 -12.10
CA PRO A 30 -57.89 19.98 -13.40
C PRO A 30 -57.13 21.08 -14.15
N PHE A 31 -55.93 20.78 -14.60
CA PHE A 31 -55.33 21.50 -15.73
C PHE A 31 -54.55 20.48 -16.57
N ASP A 32 -55.10 20.20 -17.75
CA ASP A 32 -54.40 19.56 -18.84
C ASP A 32 -53.16 20.38 -19.17
N ASN A 33 -51.99 19.77 -18.95
CA ASN A 33 -50.77 20.16 -19.60
C ASN A 33 -50.13 18.90 -20.17
N ASP A 34 -50.12 18.87 -21.50
CA ASP A 34 -49.46 17.91 -22.35
C ASP A 34 -48.02 17.68 -21.87
N THR A 35 -47.83 16.59 -21.11
CA THR A 35 -46.54 16.23 -20.53
C THR A 35 -46.18 14.86 -21.06
N VAL A 36 -45.24 14.83 -22.01
CA VAL A 36 -44.44 13.62 -22.28
C VAL A 36 -43.96 13.12 -20.91
N PRO A 37 -44.34 11.89 -20.48
CA PRO A 37 -44.09 11.47 -19.12
C PRO A 37 -42.58 11.50 -18.87
N LYS A 38 -42.13 12.32 -17.90
CA LYS A 38 -40.74 12.34 -17.45
C LYS A 38 -40.42 10.96 -16.89
N LYS A 39 -39.82 10.11 -17.72
CA LYS A 39 -39.42 8.75 -17.34
C LYS A 39 -38.62 8.80 -16.04
N SER A 40 -39.10 8.05 -15.05
CA SER A 40 -38.43 7.82 -13.78
C SER A 40 -36.99 7.34 -14.01
N ILE A 41 -36.06 7.76 -13.15
CA ILE A 41 -34.65 7.32 -13.19
C ILE A 41 -34.56 5.78 -13.24
N PHE A 42 -35.44 5.07 -12.53
CA PHE A 42 -35.50 3.62 -12.54
C PHE A 42 -35.92 3.04 -13.89
N GLN A 43 -36.82 3.71 -14.61
CA GLN A 43 -37.27 3.32 -15.94
C GLN A 43 -36.15 3.54 -16.98
N LYS A 44 -35.39 4.63 -16.85
CA LYS A 44 -34.18 4.89 -17.65
C LYS A 44 -33.08 3.86 -17.39
N ILE A 45 -32.88 3.44 -16.14
CA ILE A 45 -31.92 2.39 -15.78
C ILE A 45 -32.34 1.04 -16.37
N ARG A 46 -33.65 0.71 -16.33
CA ARG A 46 -34.18 -0.53 -16.91
C ARG A 46 -34.03 -0.56 -18.43
N GLU A 47 -34.41 0.51 -19.11
CA GLU A 47 -34.22 0.66 -20.57
C GLU A 47 -32.73 0.61 -20.95
N TYR A 48 -31.85 1.24 -20.15
CA TYR A 48 -30.40 1.18 -20.36
C TYR A 48 -29.86 -0.24 -20.18
N ARG A 49 -30.29 -0.96 -19.14
CA ARG A 49 -29.94 -2.37 -18.93
C ARG A 49 -30.40 -3.24 -20.10
N ASP A 50 -31.65 -3.08 -20.53
CA ASP A 50 -32.24 -3.87 -21.62
C ASP A 50 -31.57 -3.53 -22.97
N SER A 51 -31.14 -2.28 -23.17
CA SER A 51 -30.30 -1.88 -24.32
C SER A 51 -28.89 -2.49 -24.28
N MET A 52 -28.30 -2.65 -23.08
CA MET A 52 -26.99 -3.30 -22.89
C MET A 52 -27.02 -4.82 -23.14
N MET A 53 -28.20 -5.44 -23.15
CA MET A 53 -28.37 -6.85 -23.53
C MET A 53 -28.31 -7.06 -25.06
N HIS A 54 -28.44 -6.00 -25.86
CA HIS A 54 -28.39 -6.08 -27.32
C HIS A 54 -26.94 -5.98 -27.84
N ARG A 55 -26.46 -7.04 -28.50
CA ARG A 55 -25.07 -7.17 -28.99
C ARG A 55 -24.61 -5.97 -29.83
N ARG A 56 -25.42 -5.47 -30.78
CA ARG A 56 -25.07 -4.32 -31.63
C ARG A 56 -24.95 -3.01 -30.84
N TYR A 57 -25.81 -2.78 -29.86
CA TYR A 57 -25.76 -1.58 -29.01
C TYR A 57 -24.57 -1.64 -28.06
N ARG A 58 -24.33 -2.80 -27.43
CA ARG A 58 -23.13 -3.07 -26.62
C ARG A 58 -21.85 -2.84 -27.43
N ASP A 59 -21.76 -3.38 -28.64
CA ASP A 59 -20.57 -3.24 -29.48
C ASP A 59 -20.38 -1.79 -29.99
N SER A 60 -21.47 -1.04 -30.21
CA SER A 60 -21.44 0.40 -30.54
C SER A 60 -21.02 1.28 -29.36
N VAL A 61 -21.54 0.99 -28.16
CA VAL A 61 -21.22 1.71 -26.93
C VAL A 61 -19.80 1.39 -26.47
N LEU A 62 -19.41 0.11 -26.44
CA LEU A 62 -18.03 -0.31 -26.17
C LEU A 62 -17.06 0.24 -27.22
N GLY A 63 -17.45 0.27 -28.51
CA GLY A 63 -16.65 0.86 -29.58
C GLY A 63 -16.49 2.38 -29.46
N LYS A 64 -17.54 3.11 -29.04
CA LYS A 64 -17.46 4.56 -28.76
C LYS A 64 -16.66 4.86 -27.50
N ILE A 65 -16.80 4.04 -26.45
CA ILE A 65 -16.06 4.17 -25.18
C ILE A 65 -14.56 3.86 -25.40
N ALA A 66 -14.23 2.82 -26.15
CA ALA A 66 -12.85 2.43 -26.45
C ALA A 66 -12.13 3.43 -27.39
N LYS A 67 -12.87 4.17 -28.23
CA LYS A 67 -12.32 5.21 -29.12
C LYS A 67 -12.01 6.55 -28.44
N VAL A 68 -12.44 6.76 -27.19
CA VAL A 68 -12.15 7.99 -26.42
C VAL A 68 -10.71 8.01 -25.90
N ASP A 69 -10.02 6.86 -25.91
CA ASP A 69 -8.69 6.71 -25.38
C ASP A 69 -7.62 6.72 -26.49
N ALA A 70 -6.66 7.65 -26.38
CA ALA A 70 -5.51 7.71 -27.29
C ALA A 70 -4.70 6.40 -27.23
N PRO A 71 -4.18 5.91 -28.37
CA PRO A 71 -3.32 4.73 -28.40
C PRO A 71 -2.09 4.93 -27.52
N GLU A 72 -1.70 3.89 -26.78
CA GLU A 72 -0.56 3.98 -25.86
C GLU A 72 0.76 4.14 -26.62
N PRO A 73 1.66 5.05 -26.18
CA PRO A 73 3.01 5.11 -26.75
C PRO A 73 3.75 3.79 -26.50
N LYS A 74 4.49 3.33 -27.52
CA LYS A 74 5.38 2.17 -27.43
C LYS A 74 6.64 2.56 -26.65
N GLU A 75 6.53 2.75 -25.35
CA GLU A 75 7.72 2.80 -24.49
C GLU A 75 8.09 1.37 -24.08
N ASP A 76 9.33 1.01 -24.36
CA ASP A 76 9.88 -0.29 -24.03
C ASP A 76 9.96 -0.43 -22.50
N SER A 77 9.59 -1.61 -21.97
CA SER A 77 9.59 -1.86 -20.51
C SER A 77 11.00 -2.14 -19.98
N THR A 78 12.01 -1.56 -20.63
CA THR A 78 13.42 -1.77 -20.32
C THR A 78 13.77 -1.05 -19.03
N MET A 79 14.48 -1.75 -18.15
CA MET A 79 14.99 -1.17 -16.91
C MET A 79 16.13 -0.20 -17.26
N VAL A 80 15.83 1.09 -17.27
CA VAL A 80 16.79 2.19 -17.49
C VAL A 80 17.20 2.79 -16.15
N LYS A 81 18.50 3.02 -15.97
CA LYS A 81 19.07 3.70 -14.80
C LYS A 81 18.49 5.11 -14.67
N SER A 82 18.00 5.45 -13.47
CA SER A 82 17.27 6.70 -13.25
C SER A 82 18.14 7.95 -13.41
N GLU A 83 19.43 7.85 -13.08
CA GLU A 83 20.41 8.95 -13.12
C GLU A 83 20.93 9.27 -14.52
N ARG A 84 20.82 8.33 -15.48
CA ARG A 84 21.51 8.41 -16.77
C ARG A 84 21.22 9.70 -17.54
N LYS A 85 19.99 10.19 -17.47
CA LYS A 85 19.55 11.41 -18.17
C LYS A 85 20.12 12.71 -17.60
N PHE A 86 20.66 12.69 -16.38
CA PHE A 86 21.21 13.89 -15.72
C PHE A 86 22.75 13.90 -15.68
N LEU A 87 23.40 12.82 -16.14
CA LEU A 87 24.86 12.74 -16.16
C LEU A 87 25.52 13.84 -17.01
N PRO A 88 25.00 14.20 -18.21
CA PRO A 88 25.62 15.24 -19.04
C PRO A 88 25.66 16.62 -18.38
N THR A 89 24.67 16.92 -17.53
CA THR A 89 24.49 18.24 -16.90
C THR A 89 25.07 18.29 -15.48
N SER A 90 25.75 17.23 -15.04
CA SER A 90 26.28 17.13 -13.68
C SER A 90 27.46 18.09 -13.50
N GLY A 91 27.39 18.96 -12.48
CA GLY A 91 28.41 19.99 -12.24
C GLY A 91 27.97 21.42 -12.60
N LYS A 92 26.95 21.59 -13.44
CA LYS A 92 26.34 22.91 -13.71
C LYS A 92 25.64 23.46 -12.45
N ARG A 93 25.51 24.78 -12.31
CA ARG A 93 24.79 25.42 -11.19
C ARG A 93 23.32 25.64 -11.52
N ILE A 94 22.42 25.31 -10.58
CA ILE A 94 20.98 25.52 -10.75
C ILE A 94 20.69 27.02 -10.66
N GLN A 95 20.23 27.64 -11.74
CA GLN A 95 19.84 29.06 -11.72
C GLN A 95 18.42 29.20 -11.19
N ASN A 96 17.42 28.66 -11.89
CA ASN A 96 16.01 28.72 -11.49
C ASN A 96 15.37 27.33 -11.38
N ILE A 97 14.31 27.23 -10.56
CA ILE A 97 13.47 26.02 -10.46
C ILE A 97 12.02 26.36 -10.85
N TYR A 98 11.57 25.78 -11.95
CA TYR A 98 10.23 25.92 -12.48
C TYR A 98 9.35 24.71 -12.12
N PHE A 99 8.05 24.96 -11.98
CA PHE A 99 7.06 23.93 -11.64
C PHE A 99 5.96 23.95 -12.69
N LYS A 100 5.72 22.81 -13.33
CA LYS A 100 4.62 22.61 -14.28
C LYS A 100 3.75 21.47 -13.78
N ARG A 101 2.45 21.74 -13.66
CA ARG A 101 1.46 20.75 -13.21
C ARG A 101 0.64 20.30 -14.40
N ILE A 102 0.46 18.99 -14.52
CA ILE A 102 -0.40 18.39 -15.55
C ILE A 102 -1.73 18.03 -14.92
N ALA A 103 -2.81 18.30 -15.64
CA ALA A 103 -4.16 17.92 -15.22
C ALA A 103 -4.26 16.41 -14.94
N VAL A 104 -4.96 16.06 -13.86
CA VAL A 104 -5.19 14.68 -13.40
C VAL A 104 -5.76 13.80 -14.52
N PHE A 105 -6.82 14.29 -15.19
CA PHE A 105 -7.40 13.65 -16.37
C PHE A 105 -6.87 14.24 -17.69
N GLY A 106 -5.57 14.53 -17.72
CA GLY A 106 -4.81 14.93 -18.89
C GLY A 106 -4.19 13.75 -19.67
N PRO A 107 -3.24 14.02 -20.56
CA PRO A 107 -2.56 13.00 -21.35
C PRO A 107 -1.84 12.02 -20.41
N ARG A 108 -1.68 10.77 -20.88
CA ARG A 108 -1.03 9.73 -20.08
C ARG A 108 0.47 9.96 -19.95
N ASP A 109 1.09 10.40 -21.03
CA ASP A 109 2.49 10.78 -21.00
C ASP A 109 2.61 12.19 -20.41
N ILE A 110 3.43 12.29 -19.35
CA ILE A 110 3.81 13.56 -18.74
C ILE A 110 4.66 14.42 -19.69
N ASN A 111 5.23 13.83 -20.74
CA ASN A 111 5.93 14.55 -21.80
C ASN A 111 4.98 15.27 -22.76
N ASP A 112 3.74 14.81 -22.92
CA ASP A 112 2.74 15.53 -23.73
C ASP A 112 2.03 16.56 -22.85
N THR A 113 2.26 17.84 -23.11
CA THR A 113 1.69 18.93 -22.31
C THR A 113 0.62 19.73 -23.05
N THR A 114 0.24 19.29 -24.26
CA THR A 114 -0.65 20.04 -25.18
C THR A 114 -2.09 19.50 -25.22
N PHE A 115 -2.34 18.39 -24.52
CA PHE A 115 -3.63 17.70 -24.58
C PHE A 115 -4.77 18.47 -23.90
N ALA A 116 -5.82 18.75 -24.68
CA ALA A 116 -7.09 19.28 -24.21
C ALA A 116 -8.22 18.26 -24.43
N SER A 117 -8.88 17.83 -23.35
CA SER A 117 -9.99 16.87 -23.45
C SER A 117 -11.27 17.54 -23.92
N ARG A 118 -11.89 17.03 -25.00
CA ARG A 118 -13.21 17.48 -25.49
C ARG A 118 -14.38 17.00 -24.61
N ASN A 119 -14.15 16.10 -23.63
CA ASN A 119 -15.21 15.48 -22.83
C ASN A 119 -15.66 16.39 -21.65
N LYS A 120 -16.98 16.65 -21.56
CA LYS A 120 -17.59 17.48 -20.50
C LYS A 120 -17.39 16.88 -19.10
N LEU A 121 -17.46 15.55 -18.94
CA LEU A 121 -17.27 14.88 -17.66
C LEU A 121 -15.84 15.08 -17.12
N ILE A 122 -14.85 14.97 -18.00
CA ILE A 122 -13.43 15.18 -17.66
C ILE A 122 -13.18 16.63 -17.22
N ARG A 123 -13.82 17.61 -17.87
CA ARG A 123 -13.73 19.03 -17.45
C ARG A 123 -14.34 19.27 -16.07
N VAL A 124 -15.51 18.68 -15.78
CA VAL A 124 -16.13 18.78 -14.44
C VAL A 124 -15.25 18.11 -13.39
N ALA A 125 -14.74 16.91 -13.66
CA ALA A 125 -13.85 16.21 -12.73
C ALA A 125 -12.57 17.01 -12.45
N ASN A 126 -11.89 17.53 -13.47
CA ASN A 126 -10.72 18.41 -13.28
C ASN A 126 -11.07 19.70 -12.53
N SER A 127 -12.30 20.24 -12.65
CA SER A 127 -12.71 21.44 -11.91
C SER A 127 -13.00 21.21 -10.42
N LEU A 128 -13.26 19.95 -10.04
CA LEU A 128 -13.49 19.53 -8.65
C LEU A 128 -12.19 19.19 -7.92
N HIS A 129 -11.12 18.87 -8.65
CA HIS A 129 -9.80 18.60 -8.11
C HIS A 129 -9.15 19.88 -7.54
N TYR A 130 -8.54 19.78 -6.37
CA TYR A 130 -7.59 20.76 -5.87
C TYR A 130 -6.18 20.35 -6.27
N ASP A 131 -5.55 21.14 -7.14
CA ASP A 131 -4.16 20.91 -7.50
C ASP A 131 -3.23 21.03 -6.28
N SER A 132 -2.21 20.19 -6.22
CA SER A 132 -1.11 20.34 -5.26
C SER A 132 -0.52 21.75 -5.38
N ARG A 133 -0.39 22.44 -4.25
CA ARG A 133 0.19 23.78 -4.23
C ARG A 133 1.70 23.69 -4.46
N GLN A 134 2.25 24.63 -5.22
CA GLN A 134 3.68 24.66 -5.56
C GLN A 134 4.60 24.61 -4.33
N TRP A 135 4.23 25.25 -3.22
CA TRP A 135 5.03 25.23 -1.99
C TRP A 135 5.16 23.82 -1.40
N VAL A 136 4.16 22.94 -1.57
CA VAL A 136 4.20 21.54 -1.11
C VAL A 136 5.28 20.80 -1.89
N ILE A 137 5.26 20.91 -3.23
CA ILE A 137 6.27 20.28 -4.09
C ILE A 137 7.65 20.88 -3.81
N ARG A 138 7.77 22.20 -3.67
CA ARG A 138 9.05 22.87 -3.36
C ARG A 138 9.66 22.41 -2.04
N GLN A 139 8.84 22.12 -1.02
CA GLN A 139 9.32 21.58 0.26
C GLN A 139 9.86 20.15 0.17
N THR A 140 9.50 19.40 -0.87
CA THR A 140 9.96 18.01 -1.08
C THR A 140 11.30 17.92 -1.81
N LEU A 141 11.84 19.04 -2.32
CA LEU A 141 13.09 19.06 -3.08
C LEU A 141 14.31 18.87 -2.20
N PHE A 142 15.28 18.09 -2.70
CA PHE A 142 16.57 17.83 -2.05
C PHE A 142 17.66 18.84 -2.38
N PHE A 143 17.35 19.75 -3.29
CA PHE A 143 18.22 20.80 -3.82
C PHE A 143 17.45 22.13 -3.81
N LYS A 144 18.19 23.22 -3.99
CA LYS A 144 17.69 24.60 -4.07
C LYS A 144 18.35 25.30 -5.26
N GLU A 145 17.82 26.48 -5.60
CA GLU A 145 18.48 27.42 -6.48
C GLU A 145 19.89 27.71 -5.94
N ASN A 146 20.86 27.86 -6.84
CA ASN A 146 22.30 27.95 -6.60
C ASN A 146 23.04 26.69 -6.15
N ASP A 147 22.37 25.55 -5.95
CA ASP A 147 23.07 24.29 -5.73
C ASP A 147 23.71 23.77 -7.02
N THR A 148 24.79 22.99 -6.90
CA THR A 148 25.40 22.26 -8.02
C THR A 148 24.54 21.05 -8.40
N ILE A 149 24.28 20.86 -9.70
CA ILE A 149 23.53 19.73 -10.22
C ILE A 149 24.29 18.43 -9.92
N ASN A 150 23.60 17.54 -9.22
CA ASN A 150 24.03 16.17 -8.97
C ASN A 150 22.99 15.20 -9.55
N ALA A 151 23.41 14.43 -10.56
CA ALA A 151 22.56 13.51 -11.29
C ALA A 151 21.79 12.51 -10.39
N TYR A 152 22.46 12.02 -9.34
CA TYR A 152 21.85 11.08 -8.39
C TYR A 152 20.85 11.78 -7.47
N THR A 153 21.13 13.01 -7.02
CA THR A 153 20.19 13.79 -6.21
C THR A 153 18.91 14.09 -6.98
N LEU A 154 19.00 14.48 -8.26
CA LEU A 154 17.84 14.74 -9.11
C LEU A 154 17.02 13.46 -9.35
N ALA A 155 17.68 12.34 -9.64
CA ALA A 155 17.01 11.05 -9.83
C ALA A 155 16.33 10.54 -8.55
N ASP A 156 17.00 10.66 -7.40
CA ASP A 156 16.46 10.28 -6.09
C ASP A 156 15.27 11.17 -5.69
N ASN A 157 15.31 12.46 -6.04
CA ASN A 157 14.21 13.38 -5.80
C ASN A 157 13.01 13.10 -6.71
N GLU A 158 13.22 12.82 -8.00
CA GLU A 158 12.15 12.39 -8.92
C GLU A 158 11.45 11.12 -8.43
N ARG A 159 12.21 10.15 -7.90
CA ARG A 159 11.66 8.96 -7.24
C ARG A 159 10.87 9.35 -5.99
N TYR A 160 11.46 10.16 -5.10
CA TYR A 160 10.81 10.54 -3.84
C TYR A 160 9.48 11.27 -4.06
N ILE A 161 9.41 12.21 -5.00
CA ILE A 161 8.15 12.92 -5.33
C ILE A 161 7.07 11.90 -5.76
N ARG A 162 7.42 10.86 -6.52
CA ARG A 162 6.49 9.79 -6.90
C ARG A 162 6.06 8.90 -5.75
N THR A 163 6.81 8.86 -4.64
CA THR A 163 6.40 8.13 -3.43
C THR A 163 5.30 8.83 -2.66
N LEU A 164 5.04 10.12 -2.92
CA LEU A 164 3.96 10.87 -2.27
C LEU A 164 2.59 10.29 -2.67
N PRO A 165 1.64 10.17 -1.72
CA PRO A 165 0.37 9.48 -1.96
C PRO A 165 -0.58 10.22 -2.90
N PHE A 166 -0.37 11.52 -3.08
CA PHE A 166 -1.16 12.39 -3.96
C PHE A 166 -0.52 12.63 -5.34
N ILE A 167 0.68 12.09 -5.58
CA ILE A 167 1.37 12.20 -6.87
C ILE A 167 1.28 10.88 -7.64
N GLN A 168 0.82 10.97 -8.89
CA GLN A 168 0.75 9.84 -9.81
C GLN A 168 2.10 9.61 -10.48
N ASP A 169 2.68 10.67 -11.02
CA ASP A 169 3.95 10.64 -11.72
C ASP A 169 4.67 11.99 -11.55
N ALA A 170 6.00 11.94 -11.62
CA ALA A 170 6.83 13.14 -11.59
C ALA A 170 8.05 12.95 -12.49
N ARG A 171 8.45 14.05 -13.14
CA ARG A 171 9.66 14.13 -13.96
C ARG A 171 10.42 15.39 -13.60
N VAL A 172 11.73 15.26 -13.55
CA VAL A 172 12.65 16.39 -13.48
C VAL A 172 13.38 16.46 -14.81
N TYR A 173 13.38 17.66 -15.40
CA TYR A 173 14.13 18.01 -16.61
C TYR A 173 15.15 19.09 -16.25
N VAL A 174 16.29 19.03 -16.92
CA VAL A 174 17.24 20.14 -16.96
C VAL A 174 16.98 20.85 -18.29
N ILE A 175 16.80 22.16 -18.25
CA ILE A 175 16.44 23.00 -19.40
C ILE A 175 17.32 24.25 -19.39
N ASN A 176 17.28 25.03 -20.48
CA ASN A 176 18.04 26.27 -20.65
C ASN A 176 19.50 26.09 -20.21
N GLU A 177 20.14 25.09 -20.81
CA GLU A 177 21.53 24.81 -20.55
C GLU A 177 22.36 25.86 -21.28
N ASP A 178 22.97 26.75 -20.51
CA ASP A 178 23.95 27.68 -21.06
C ASP A 178 25.33 27.03 -20.94
N ASP A 179 25.96 26.79 -22.09
CA ASP A 179 27.28 26.17 -22.15
C ASP A 179 28.39 27.17 -21.77
N ASP A 180 28.15 28.48 -21.90
CA ASP A 180 29.12 29.53 -21.56
C ASP A 180 29.11 29.86 -20.06
N ASP A 181 27.94 29.83 -19.42
CA ASP A 181 27.78 30.25 -18.01
C ASP A 181 27.86 29.10 -16.99
N ASN A 182 28.02 27.84 -17.43
CA ASN A 182 27.99 26.64 -16.58
C ASN A 182 26.75 26.59 -15.66
N THR A 183 25.63 27.14 -16.14
CA THR A 183 24.35 27.20 -15.44
C THR A 183 23.30 26.39 -16.19
N ALA A 184 22.27 25.96 -15.46
CA ALA A 184 21.10 25.35 -16.05
C ALA A 184 19.87 25.58 -15.17
N ASP A 185 18.71 25.57 -15.78
CA ASP A 185 17.43 25.63 -15.11
C ASP A 185 16.87 24.22 -14.87
N VAL A 186 16.06 24.06 -13.81
CA VAL A 186 15.40 22.79 -13.50
C VAL A 186 13.90 22.94 -13.61
N LEU A 187 13.27 22.11 -14.46
CA LEU A 187 11.82 22.02 -14.60
C LEU A 187 11.29 20.77 -13.92
N ILE A 188 10.40 20.97 -12.95
CA ILE A 188 9.72 19.90 -12.24
C ILE A 188 8.31 19.78 -12.79
N VAL A 189 8.02 18.64 -13.41
CA VAL A 189 6.70 18.32 -13.93
C VAL A 189 6.05 17.29 -13.02
N THR A 190 4.89 17.61 -12.47
CA THR A 190 4.10 16.68 -11.65
C THR A 190 2.75 16.41 -12.29
N LYS A 191 2.28 15.18 -12.10
CA LYS A 191 0.91 14.79 -12.38
C LYS A 191 0.28 14.25 -11.10
N ASP A 192 -0.78 14.90 -10.67
CA ASP A 192 -1.46 14.59 -9.42
C ASP A 192 -2.45 13.43 -9.63
N VAL A 193 -2.78 12.76 -8.54
CA VAL A 193 -3.93 11.83 -8.46
C VAL A 193 -5.13 12.62 -7.95
N PHE A 194 -6.34 12.30 -8.42
CA PHE A 194 -7.57 12.83 -7.82
C PHE A 194 -7.60 12.46 -6.33
N GLU A 195 -7.60 13.48 -5.48
CA GLU A 195 -7.27 13.39 -4.05
C GLU A 195 -8.30 12.60 -3.26
N TYR A 196 -9.56 12.60 -3.70
CA TYR A 196 -10.66 11.91 -3.05
C TYR A 196 -10.72 10.44 -3.45
N GLY A 197 -10.84 9.57 -2.45
CA GLY A 197 -10.97 8.12 -2.61
C GLY A 197 -12.08 7.54 -1.75
N ILE A 198 -12.61 6.40 -2.21
CA ILE A 198 -13.56 5.58 -1.46
C ILE A 198 -12.95 4.19 -1.35
N ASP A 199 -12.97 3.63 -0.14
CA ASP A 199 -12.56 2.27 0.18
C ASP A 199 -13.79 1.46 0.60
N LEU A 200 -13.95 0.25 0.08
CA LEU A 200 -15.04 -0.66 0.44
C LEU A 200 -14.42 -2.00 0.83
N SER A 201 -14.21 -2.20 2.13
CA SER A 201 -13.47 -3.36 2.64
C SER A 201 -14.36 -4.59 2.79
N ASN A 202 -15.56 -4.42 3.34
CA ASN A 202 -16.56 -5.48 3.46
C ASN A 202 -17.91 -4.98 2.94
N PHE A 203 -18.53 -5.75 2.05
CA PHE A 203 -19.88 -5.51 1.57
C PHE A 203 -20.64 -6.83 1.50
N SER A 204 -21.52 -7.05 2.47
CA SER A 204 -22.43 -8.20 2.50
C SER A 204 -23.80 -7.74 2.99
N PRO A 205 -24.57 -7.04 2.13
CA PRO A 205 -25.90 -6.59 2.48
C PRO A 205 -26.83 -7.78 2.80
N PRO A 206 -27.75 -7.64 3.77
CA PRO A 206 -28.01 -6.44 4.59
C PRO A 206 -27.16 -6.36 5.87
N ASN A 207 -26.26 -7.31 6.11
CA ASN A 207 -25.70 -7.55 7.44
C ASN A 207 -24.47 -6.70 7.76
N THR A 208 -23.59 -6.49 6.78
CA THR A 208 -22.30 -5.82 7.00
C THR A 208 -21.96 -4.86 5.87
N ILE A 209 -21.60 -3.62 6.22
CA ILE A 209 -20.97 -2.65 5.33
C ILE A 209 -19.82 -1.96 6.05
N ALA A 210 -18.64 -1.96 5.46
CA ALA A 210 -17.49 -1.21 5.94
C ALA A 210 -16.92 -0.40 4.79
N ALA A 211 -16.90 0.92 4.98
CA ALA A 211 -16.45 1.85 3.96
C ALA A 211 -15.64 2.99 4.59
N ALA A 212 -14.73 3.57 3.80
CA ALA A 212 -14.02 4.77 4.20
C ALA A 212 -14.01 5.77 3.04
N VAL A 213 -14.12 7.04 3.38
CA VAL A 213 -13.86 8.15 2.46
C VAL A 213 -12.59 8.84 2.90
N TYR A 214 -11.73 9.21 1.96
CA TYR A 214 -10.50 9.91 2.29
C TYR A 214 -10.11 10.92 1.23
N SER A 215 -9.29 11.88 1.65
CA SER A 215 -8.57 12.81 0.79
C SER A 215 -7.09 12.69 1.10
N ASN A 216 -6.24 12.41 0.11
CA ASN A 216 -4.79 12.32 0.31
C ASN A 216 -4.06 13.68 0.13
N ASP A 217 -4.74 14.69 -0.40
CA ASP A 217 -4.21 16.06 -0.54
C ASP A 217 -5.27 17.13 -0.30
N LEU A 218 -5.76 17.20 0.94
CA LEU A 218 -6.78 18.15 1.34
C LEU A 218 -6.33 19.59 1.03
N PHE A 219 -7.09 20.28 0.18
CA PHE A 219 -6.85 21.65 -0.29
C PHE A 219 -5.50 21.89 -0.99
N GLY A 220 -4.89 20.84 -1.54
CA GLY A 220 -3.60 20.92 -2.22
C GLY A 220 -2.41 21.14 -1.28
N ALA A 221 -2.55 20.84 0.02
CA ALA A 221 -1.62 21.24 1.07
C ALA A 221 -0.78 20.09 1.66
N GLY A 222 -0.71 18.94 1.00
CA GLY A 222 -0.03 17.73 1.44
C GLY A 222 -0.64 17.17 2.73
N GLN A 223 -1.97 17.09 2.80
CA GLN A 223 -2.71 16.67 3.98
C GLN A 223 -3.63 15.48 3.68
N GLY A 224 -3.48 14.40 4.43
CA GLY A 224 -4.37 13.24 4.42
C GLY A 224 -5.48 13.39 5.46
N LEU A 225 -6.73 13.15 5.08
CA LEU A 225 -7.86 12.97 5.99
C LEU A 225 -8.62 11.70 5.60
N ARG A 226 -8.80 10.77 6.53
CA ARG A 226 -9.58 9.55 6.33
C ARG A 226 -10.68 9.46 7.38
N LEU A 227 -11.90 9.21 6.89
CA LEU A 227 -13.09 8.97 7.69
C LEU A 227 -13.61 7.58 7.34
N GLY A 228 -13.52 6.65 8.28
CA GLY A 228 -13.97 5.27 8.12
C GLY A 228 -15.21 5.01 8.95
N PHE A 229 -16.09 4.15 8.46
CA PHE A 229 -17.19 3.60 9.24
C PHE A 229 -17.42 2.14 8.92
N ARG A 230 -17.98 1.43 9.89
CA ARG A 230 -18.48 0.07 9.73
C ARG A 230 -19.82 -0.04 10.41
N TRP A 231 -20.76 -0.67 9.71
CA TRP A 231 -22.02 -1.15 10.24
C TRP A 231 -22.04 -2.67 10.14
N ASP A 232 -22.28 -3.35 11.26
CA ASP A 232 -22.42 -4.80 11.32
C ASP A 232 -23.52 -5.16 12.31
N ASN A 233 -24.61 -5.79 11.85
CA ASN A 233 -25.72 -6.16 12.73
C ASN A 233 -25.34 -7.21 13.78
N ALA A 234 -24.22 -7.92 13.58
CA ALA A 234 -23.69 -8.84 14.58
C ALA A 234 -22.90 -8.14 15.70
N TYR A 235 -22.66 -6.83 15.58
CA TYR A 235 -21.87 -6.07 16.55
C TYR A 235 -22.74 -5.24 17.50
N THR A 236 -22.23 -5.03 18.71
CA THR A 236 -22.82 -4.24 19.78
C THR A 236 -21.77 -3.23 20.28
N PRO A 237 -21.91 -1.92 19.99
CA PRO A 237 -22.89 -1.33 19.08
C PRO A 237 -22.61 -1.73 17.61
N PRO A 238 -23.64 -1.73 16.73
CA PRO A 238 -23.47 -2.08 15.32
C PRO A 238 -22.54 -1.15 14.54
N PHE A 239 -22.30 0.07 15.05
CA PHE A 239 -21.55 1.11 14.39
C PHE A 239 -20.16 1.32 15.00
N ASN A 240 -19.13 1.25 14.15
CA ASN A 240 -17.75 1.60 14.48
C ASN A 240 -17.25 2.69 13.52
N SER A 241 -16.27 3.48 13.96
CA SER A 241 -15.73 4.61 13.19
C SER A 241 -14.22 4.77 13.29
N GLU A 242 -13.67 5.51 12.33
CA GLU A 242 -12.28 5.93 12.26
C GLU A 242 -12.19 7.40 11.83
N VAL A 243 -11.30 8.15 12.46
CA VAL A 243 -10.83 9.46 11.99
C VAL A 243 -9.32 9.46 12.02
N ARG A 244 -8.68 9.73 10.89
CA ARG A 244 -7.21 9.80 10.78
C ARG A 244 -6.80 11.03 9.99
N TYR A 245 -5.92 11.84 10.58
CA TYR A 245 -5.32 13.00 9.93
C TYR A 245 -3.81 12.82 9.81
N THR A 246 -3.27 13.10 8.62
CA THR A 246 -1.84 13.02 8.33
C THR A 246 -1.36 14.31 7.67
N LYS A 247 -0.29 14.90 8.19
CA LYS A 247 0.46 15.98 7.53
C LYS A 247 1.76 15.41 6.95
N TYR A 248 1.87 15.42 5.63
CA TYR A 248 3.10 15.00 4.96
C TYR A 248 4.16 16.10 5.03
N ASN A 249 5.43 15.69 5.23
CA ASN A 249 6.59 16.59 5.25
C ASN A 249 6.41 17.84 6.16
N LEU A 250 6.10 17.60 7.43
CA LEU A 250 5.88 18.66 8.42
C LEU A 250 7.11 19.57 8.50
N ALA A 251 6.91 20.87 8.30
CA ALA A 251 7.95 21.91 8.39
C ALA A 251 9.23 21.62 7.57
N ARG A 252 9.10 20.99 6.38
CA ARG A 252 10.24 20.63 5.50
C ARG A 252 11.25 19.66 6.16
N SER A 253 10.85 18.95 7.21
CA SER A 253 11.71 17.99 7.92
C SER A 253 11.77 16.61 7.27
N PHE A 254 10.91 16.36 6.26
CA PHE A 254 10.59 15.05 5.70
C PHE A 254 9.97 14.07 6.71
N ALA A 255 9.56 14.56 7.89
CA ALA A 255 8.78 13.80 8.85
C ALA A 255 7.29 13.94 8.53
N ASN A 256 6.58 12.82 8.57
CA ASN A 256 5.13 12.77 8.46
C ASN A 256 4.56 12.72 9.87
N PHE A 257 3.60 13.61 10.16
CA PHE A 257 2.85 13.61 11.41
C PHE A 257 1.48 12.98 11.18
N THR A 258 1.07 12.07 12.03
CA THR A 258 -0.25 11.41 11.98
C THR A 258 -0.88 11.42 13.36
N VAL A 259 -2.15 11.74 13.43
CA VAL A 259 -2.99 11.57 14.62
C VAL A 259 -4.28 10.87 14.20
N GLY A 260 -4.76 9.96 15.04
CA GLY A 260 -5.97 9.23 14.70
C GLY A 260 -6.66 8.57 15.88
N TYR A 261 -7.90 8.22 15.61
CA TYR A 261 -8.81 7.45 16.43
C TYR A 261 -9.42 6.36 15.56
N THR A 262 -9.48 5.12 16.04
CA THR A 262 -10.13 4.03 15.31
C THR A 262 -10.72 2.99 16.24
N THR A 263 -11.90 2.50 15.86
CA THR A 263 -12.56 1.33 16.43
C THR A 263 -12.78 0.24 15.36
N LEU A 264 -12.15 0.40 14.19
CA LEU A 264 -12.27 -0.51 13.05
C LEU A 264 -11.21 -1.63 13.05
N ASN A 265 -10.40 -1.72 14.11
CA ASN A 265 -9.31 -2.68 14.25
C ASN A 265 -8.26 -2.63 13.12
N ASN A 266 -8.06 -1.45 12.53
CA ASN A 266 -7.20 -1.23 11.35
C ASN A 266 -5.87 -0.53 11.68
N ASN A 267 -5.46 -0.56 12.95
CA ASN A 267 -4.20 0.00 13.46
C ASN A 267 -3.32 -1.07 14.13
N ASN A 268 -3.23 -2.27 13.52
CA ASN A 268 -2.46 -3.42 14.01
C ASN A 268 -2.80 -3.79 15.47
N PRO A 269 -3.99 -4.36 15.71
CA PRO A 269 -4.37 -4.78 17.05
C PRO A 269 -3.44 -5.83 17.62
N LEU A 270 -3.40 -5.91 18.94
CA LEU A 270 -2.64 -6.91 19.67
C LEU A 270 -3.14 -8.33 19.37
N ASP A 271 -4.46 -8.51 19.38
CA ASP A 271 -5.13 -9.78 19.09
C ASP A 271 -6.09 -9.62 17.91
N THR A 272 -5.89 -10.40 16.85
CA THR A 272 -6.79 -10.41 15.68
C THR A 272 -8.22 -10.86 16.00
N GLY A 273 -8.44 -11.54 17.13
CA GLY A 273 -9.75 -11.98 17.60
C GLY A 273 -10.51 -10.95 18.42
N VAL A 274 -9.88 -9.86 18.84
CA VAL A 274 -10.48 -8.82 19.70
C VAL A 274 -10.41 -7.48 19.01
N TYR A 275 -11.50 -6.72 19.01
CA TYR A 275 -11.49 -5.36 18.48
C TYR A 275 -10.96 -4.40 19.53
N GLU A 276 -10.22 -3.41 19.08
CA GLU A 276 -9.63 -2.39 19.93
C GLU A 276 -10.08 -0.99 19.51
N ASN A 277 -10.36 -0.18 20.52
CA ASN A 277 -10.40 1.27 20.41
C ASN A 277 -8.96 1.79 20.59
N SER A 278 -8.46 2.56 19.61
CA SER A 278 -7.09 3.05 19.58
C SER A 278 -7.06 4.55 19.33
N TYR A 279 -6.45 5.30 20.26
CA TYR A 279 -6.00 6.68 20.05
C TYR A 279 -4.50 6.69 19.82
N PHE A 280 -4.02 7.33 18.76
CA PHE A 280 -2.60 7.31 18.46
C PHE A 280 -2.08 8.61 17.86
N VAL A 281 -0.81 8.90 18.16
CA VAL A 281 -0.02 9.95 17.54
C VAL A 281 1.28 9.33 17.05
N SER A 282 1.65 9.61 15.81
CA SER A 282 2.89 9.14 15.21
C SER A 282 3.61 10.23 14.43
N ILE A 283 4.92 10.32 14.61
CA ILE A 283 5.83 11.11 13.79
C ILE A 283 6.81 10.14 13.17
N THR A 284 6.87 10.07 11.85
CA THR A 284 7.79 9.17 11.15
C THR A 284 8.56 9.92 10.08
N ARG A 285 9.89 9.90 10.19
CA ARG A 285 10.82 10.38 9.18
C ARG A 285 11.44 9.18 8.47
N PRO A 286 10.87 8.74 7.32
CA PRO A 286 11.40 7.62 6.57
C PRO A 286 12.74 7.98 5.91
N LEU A 287 13.40 7.01 5.28
CA LEU A 287 14.58 7.25 4.45
C LEU A 287 14.18 7.97 3.14
N TYR A 288 13.90 9.27 3.23
CA TYR A 288 13.41 10.08 2.11
C TYR A 288 14.40 10.18 0.94
N ARG A 289 15.71 10.13 1.24
CA ARG A 289 16.79 10.07 0.25
C ARG A 289 17.84 9.06 0.68
N GLN A 290 18.51 8.39 -0.25
CA GLN A 290 19.53 7.38 0.10
C GLN A 290 20.72 7.95 0.88
N SER A 291 20.97 9.24 0.69
CA SER A 291 22.00 10.03 1.35
C SER A 291 21.52 10.72 2.63
N ALA A 292 20.33 10.39 3.15
CA ALA A 292 19.85 10.99 4.39
C ALA A 292 20.72 10.48 5.54
N ARG A 293 21.17 11.40 6.39
CA ARG A 293 21.95 11.05 7.58
C ARG A 293 21.08 10.56 8.71
N PHE A 294 19.90 11.15 8.88
CA PHE A 294 19.02 10.87 10.01
C PHE A 294 17.64 10.40 9.56
N ILE A 295 17.17 9.34 10.19
CA ILE A 295 15.83 8.77 10.08
C ILE A 295 15.32 8.45 11.48
N GLY A 296 14.02 8.27 11.64
CA GLY A 296 13.48 7.89 12.93
C GLY A 296 11.97 7.98 12.98
N GLY A 297 11.42 7.59 14.13
CA GLY A 297 10.01 7.74 14.39
C GLY A 297 9.67 7.61 15.87
N LEU A 298 8.50 8.13 16.20
CA LEU A 298 7.86 8.04 17.50
C LEU A 298 6.40 7.69 17.28
N THR A 299 5.91 6.68 17.97
CA THR A 299 4.49 6.33 18.01
C THR A 299 4.08 6.18 19.47
N LEU A 300 3.02 6.90 19.83
CA LEU A 300 2.33 6.79 21.10
C LEU A 300 0.91 6.31 20.80
N ALA A 301 0.44 5.30 21.51
CA ALA A 301 -0.95 4.87 21.40
C ALA A 301 -1.53 4.44 22.75
N ASP A 302 -2.82 4.63 22.90
CA ASP A 302 -3.61 4.20 24.05
C ASP A 302 -4.74 3.31 23.52
N ASN A 303 -4.72 2.04 23.91
CA ASN A 303 -5.55 1.01 23.31
C ASN A 303 -6.40 0.32 24.37
N HIS A 304 -7.67 0.12 24.04
CA HIS A 304 -8.66 -0.52 24.91
C HIS A 304 -9.42 -1.58 24.12
N SER A 305 -9.51 -2.79 24.65
CA SER A 305 -10.38 -3.83 24.08
C SER A 305 -11.85 -3.40 24.03
N MET A 306 -12.60 -3.92 23.05
CA MET A 306 -14.03 -3.68 22.85
C MET A 306 -14.79 -4.99 22.77
N ASN A 307 -15.89 -5.10 23.52
CA ASN A 307 -16.78 -6.26 23.50
C ASN A 307 -17.84 -6.16 22.40
N ILE A 308 -17.42 -6.25 21.14
CA ILE A 308 -18.34 -6.05 20.01
C ILE A 308 -19.38 -7.16 19.86
N HIS A 309 -19.21 -8.34 20.45
CA HIS A 309 -20.19 -9.43 20.32
C HIS A 309 -21.03 -9.63 21.58
N ASP A 310 -20.93 -8.69 22.54
CA ASP A 310 -21.59 -8.78 23.85
C ASP A 310 -21.35 -10.13 24.55
N TYR A 311 -20.11 -10.62 24.47
CA TYR A 311 -19.72 -11.83 25.16
C TYR A 311 -19.86 -11.65 26.68
N PRO A 312 -20.29 -12.68 27.44
CA PRO A 312 -20.26 -12.62 28.89
C PRO A 312 -18.86 -12.33 29.43
N ASP A 313 -18.75 -11.75 30.63
CA ASP A 313 -17.47 -11.40 31.26
C ASP A 313 -16.47 -12.56 31.35
N SER A 314 -16.96 -13.80 31.44
CA SER A 314 -16.12 -15.00 31.44
C SER A 314 -15.40 -15.22 30.10
N MET A 315 -16.00 -14.81 28.98
CA MET A 315 -15.47 -14.98 27.63
C MET A 315 -14.82 -13.71 27.07
N TYR A 316 -15.29 -12.53 27.49
CA TYR A 316 -14.78 -11.26 27.01
C TYR A 316 -13.37 -10.97 27.56
N ARG A 317 -12.41 -10.82 26.65
CA ARG A 317 -11.01 -10.55 26.97
C ARG A 317 -10.81 -9.05 27.19
N SER A 318 -11.18 -8.56 28.37
CA SER A 318 -11.01 -7.15 28.75
C SER A 318 -9.55 -6.83 29.08
N TYR A 319 -8.92 -5.93 28.30
CA TYR A 319 -7.59 -5.40 28.54
C TYR A 319 -7.43 -3.97 28.05
N SER A 320 -6.42 -3.28 28.59
CA SER A 320 -6.02 -1.93 28.20
C SER A 320 -4.49 -1.80 28.25
N TYR A 321 -3.90 -1.11 27.27
CA TYR A 321 -2.45 -0.93 27.23
C TYR A 321 -2.03 0.37 26.54
N ARG A 322 -0.90 0.90 26.99
CA ARG A 322 -0.22 2.04 26.39
C ARG A 322 1.00 1.58 25.60
N LEU A 323 1.12 2.10 24.39
CA LEU A 323 2.22 1.83 23.48
C LEU A 323 3.16 3.03 23.41
N LEU A 324 4.44 2.81 23.66
CA LEU A 324 5.53 3.70 23.33
C LEU A 324 6.47 2.97 22.36
N ASP A 325 6.66 3.53 21.18
CA ASP A 325 7.60 3.02 20.19
C ASP A 325 8.44 4.17 19.65
N ILE A 326 9.72 4.20 20.00
CA ILE A 326 10.66 5.23 19.58
C ILE A 326 11.85 4.56 18.90
N TRP A 327 12.24 5.08 17.74
CA TRP A 327 13.42 4.60 17.02
C TRP A 327 14.11 5.73 16.28
N ALA A 328 15.42 5.57 16.11
CA ALA A 328 16.25 6.51 15.36
C ALA A 328 17.32 5.74 14.59
N GLY A 329 17.77 6.31 13.48
CA GLY A 329 18.83 5.75 12.67
C GLY A 329 19.77 6.82 12.16
N TYR A 330 21.06 6.52 12.18
CA TYR A 330 22.10 7.38 11.64
C TYR A 330 22.91 6.65 10.57
N ASN A 331 22.99 7.24 9.38
CA ASN A 331 23.74 6.75 8.23
C ASN A 331 25.11 7.45 8.17
N PHE A 332 26.14 6.78 8.67
CA PHE A 332 27.49 7.35 8.82
C PHE A 332 28.25 7.43 7.50
N ARG A 333 28.00 6.51 6.58
CA ARG A 333 28.70 6.45 5.29
C ARG A 333 27.70 6.46 4.16
N ASN A 334 27.86 7.44 3.28
CA ASN A 334 27.04 7.56 2.09
C ASN A 334 27.85 7.23 0.83
N SER A 335 27.23 6.49 -0.08
CA SER A 335 27.80 6.02 -1.34
C SER A 335 27.77 7.10 -2.42
N PHE A 336 27.06 8.21 -2.22
CA PHE A 336 27.08 9.35 -3.14
C PHE A 336 28.17 10.34 -2.78
N ARG A 337 29.13 10.55 -3.69
CA ARG A 337 30.07 11.68 -3.60
C ARG A 337 29.33 12.97 -3.99
N LYS A 338 29.77 14.10 -3.42
CA LYS A 338 29.25 15.43 -3.80
C LYS A 338 29.43 15.71 -5.30
N ASN A 339 30.48 15.15 -5.88
CA ASN A 339 30.93 15.30 -7.26
C ASN A 339 30.09 14.50 -8.29
N GLY A 340 28.90 14.00 -7.92
CA GLY A 340 28.03 13.30 -8.87
C GLY A 340 28.52 11.91 -9.31
N SER A 341 29.40 11.25 -8.54
CA SER A 341 29.86 9.88 -8.81
C SER A 341 29.46 8.89 -7.69
N LEU A 342 29.17 7.64 -8.10
CA LEU A 342 28.86 6.57 -7.17
C LEU A 342 30.15 6.01 -6.57
N ASN A 343 30.28 6.08 -5.25
CA ASN A 343 31.31 5.38 -4.52
C ASN A 343 31.08 3.86 -4.66
N LYS A 344 32.14 3.09 -4.88
CA LYS A 344 32.05 1.63 -4.95
C LYS A 344 31.60 1.03 -3.59
N LYS A 345 31.91 1.71 -2.48
CA LYS A 345 31.64 1.28 -1.10
C LYS A 345 30.14 1.40 -0.72
N PRO A 346 29.58 0.42 0.02
CA PRO A 346 28.18 0.45 0.46
C PRO A 346 27.93 1.48 1.57
N ASN A 347 26.66 1.84 1.77
CA ASN A 347 26.23 2.65 2.91
C ASN A 347 26.33 1.86 4.22
N LEU A 348 26.50 2.58 5.33
CA LEU A 348 26.59 2.02 6.68
C LEU A 348 25.71 2.84 7.61
N ALA A 349 24.75 2.19 8.26
CA ALA A 349 23.87 2.81 9.23
C ALA A 349 23.81 2.02 10.53
N LEU A 350 23.58 2.74 11.63
CA LEU A 350 23.23 2.19 12.94
C LEU A 350 21.84 2.71 13.28
N LEU A 351 20.99 1.81 13.73
CA LEU A 351 19.64 2.12 14.17
C LEU A 351 19.44 1.61 15.58
N VAL A 352 18.62 2.32 16.34
CA VAL A 352 18.24 1.97 17.70
C VAL A 352 16.73 2.09 17.84
N ARG A 353 16.12 1.22 18.65
CA ARG A 353 14.69 1.24 18.97
C ARG A 353 14.46 0.90 20.42
N ARG A 354 13.51 1.60 21.05
CA ARG A 354 12.90 1.25 22.33
C ARG A 354 11.41 1.07 22.11
N TYR A 355 10.91 -0.08 22.51
CA TYR A 355 9.49 -0.42 22.44
C TYR A 355 8.98 -0.79 23.84
N SER A 356 7.77 -0.33 24.16
CA SER A 356 7.08 -0.67 25.40
C SER A 356 5.57 -0.73 25.16
N ALA A 357 5.00 -1.93 25.20
CA ALA A 357 3.58 -2.16 25.36
C ALA A 357 3.31 -2.41 26.85
N TYR A 358 2.83 -1.40 27.56
CA TYR A 358 2.58 -1.44 28.99
C TYR A 358 1.10 -1.68 29.27
N PHE A 359 0.77 -2.83 29.84
CA PHE A 359 -0.61 -3.17 30.22
C PHE A 359 -1.00 -2.48 31.51
N ILE A 360 -2.15 -1.81 31.47
CA ILE A 360 -2.81 -1.24 32.65
C ILE A 360 -3.73 -2.30 33.22
N ASP A 361 -4.64 -2.81 32.38
CA ASP A 361 -5.55 -3.91 32.72
C ASP A 361 -5.26 -5.14 31.86
N ARG A 362 -5.47 -6.33 32.45
CA ARG A 362 -5.30 -7.62 31.78
C ARG A 362 -6.60 -8.42 31.85
N PRO A 363 -6.82 -9.38 30.92
CA PRO A 363 -7.98 -10.25 30.96
C PRO A 363 -8.04 -11.01 32.29
N LYS A 364 -9.24 -11.12 32.87
CA LYS A 364 -9.45 -11.77 34.18
C LYS A 364 -9.44 -13.30 34.09
N GLN A 365 -9.53 -13.85 32.88
CA GLN A 365 -9.55 -15.28 32.63
C GLN A 365 -8.23 -15.93 33.08
N PRO A 366 -8.26 -16.96 33.94
CA PRO A 366 -7.05 -17.64 34.42
C PRO A 366 -6.19 -18.22 33.30
N GLU A 367 -6.82 -18.74 32.23
CA GLU A 367 -6.14 -19.31 31.06
C GLU A 367 -5.30 -18.28 30.30
N LEU A 368 -5.71 -17.00 30.33
CA LEU A 368 -5.04 -15.91 29.62
C LEU A 368 -4.00 -15.19 30.48
N ALA A 369 -3.99 -15.41 31.79
CA ALA A 369 -3.04 -14.78 32.70
C ALA A 369 -1.58 -15.08 32.32
N LEU A 370 -1.34 -16.28 31.79
CA LEU A 370 -0.03 -16.74 31.32
C LEU A 370 0.18 -16.53 29.81
N ASP A 371 -0.83 -16.10 29.03
CA ASP A 371 -0.65 -15.85 27.59
C ASP A 371 0.30 -14.64 27.40
N PRO A 372 1.42 -14.81 26.69
CA PRO A 372 2.35 -13.73 26.41
C PRO A 372 1.71 -12.52 25.70
N THR A 373 0.64 -12.75 24.95
CA THR A 373 -0.10 -11.72 24.20
C THR A 373 -0.58 -10.60 25.13
N TYR A 374 -1.12 -10.91 26.31
CA TYR A 374 -1.73 -9.93 27.22
C TYR A 374 -0.81 -9.48 28.35
N ASN A 375 0.49 -9.44 28.07
CA ASN A 375 1.52 -9.13 29.05
C ASN A 375 2.40 -7.96 28.61
N THR A 376 2.85 -7.19 29.60
CA THR A 376 3.79 -6.08 29.35
C THR A 376 5.05 -6.60 28.67
N ARG A 377 5.33 -6.02 27.50
CA ARG A 377 6.47 -6.36 26.64
C ARG A 377 7.29 -5.12 26.38
N GLN A 378 8.57 -5.18 26.73
CA GLN A 378 9.52 -4.08 26.55
C GLN A 378 10.78 -4.60 25.90
N TYR A 379 11.33 -3.89 24.94
CA TYR A 379 12.60 -4.27 24.34
C TYR A 379 13.40 -3.08 23.82
N TYR A 380 14.70 -3.31 23.73
CA TYR A 380 15.68 -2.41 23.13
C TYR A 380 16.38 -3.16 22.00
N LEU A 381 16.45 -2.56 20.82
CA LEU A 381 17.15 -3.11 19.67
C LEU A 381 18.21 -2.14 19.18
N GLY A 382 19.39 -2.67 18.86
CA GLY A 382 20.41 -2.03 18.04
C GLY A 382 20.56 -2.81 16.74
N GLN A 383 20.62 -2.12 15.61
CA GLN A 383 20.72 -2.74 14.30
C GLN A 383 21.80 -2.06 13.46
N PHE A 384 22.78 -2.84 13.02
CA PHE A 384 23.76 -2.43 12.02
C PHE A 384 23.26 -2.80 10.63
N VAL A 385 23.26 -1.84 9.71
CA VAL A 385 22.77 -2.04 8.34
C VAL A 385 23.82 -1.63 7.33
N ILE A 386 24.19 -2.58 6.47
CA ILE A 386 25.05 -2.36 5.31
C ILE A 386 24.17 -2.48 4.08
N PHE A 387 24.09 -1.43 3.26
CA PHE A 387 23.26 -1.50 2.07
C PHE A 387 23.85 -0.76 0.88
N LYS A 388 23.56 -1.25 -0.32
CA LYS A 388 23.85 -0.56 -1.56
C LYS A 388 22.66 -0.76 -2.46
N GLN A 389 22.05 0.33 -2.90
CA GLN A 389 20.82 0.26 -3.69
C GLN A 389 20.83 1.33 -4.77
N GLN A 390 20.34 0.96 -5.95
CA GLN A 390 20.11 1.84 -7.09
C GLN A 390 18.66 1.64 -7.56
N TYR A 391 18.15 2.56 -8.38
CA TYR A 391 16.77 2.46 -8.88
C TYR A 391 16.71 2.51 -10.40
N PHE A 392 15.87 1.65 -10.92
CA PHE A 392 15.54 1.57 -12.33
C PHE A 392 14.08 1.92 -12.51
N LYS A 393 13.78 2.64 -13.58
CA LYS A 393 12.38 2.88 -13.97
C LYS A 393 11.91 1.68 -14.78
N GLY A 394 10.74 1.18 -14.42
CA GLY A 394 10.05 0.11 -15.15
C GLY A 394 8.55 0.37 -15.21
N LYS A 395 7.84 -0.50 -15.93
CA LYS A 395 6.38 -0.51 -16.06
C LYS A 395 5.88 -1.95 -16.05
N TYR A 396 4.61 -2.14 -15.67
CA TYR A 396 3.93 -3.43 -15.73
C TYR A 396 4.57 -4.50 -14.83
N TYR A 397 4.92 -4.14 -13.60
CA TYR A 397 5.22 -5.07 -12.51
C TYR A 397 4.01 -5.19 -11.58
N ASN A 398 3.67 -4.12 -10.88
CA ASN A 398 2.51 -4.06 -9.99
C ASN A 398 1.48 -3.03 -10.47
N GLY A 399 1.96 -1.93 -11.06
CA GLY A 399 1.15 -0.86 -11.61
C GLY A 399 0.56 -1.18 -12.98
N PHE A 400 -0.51 -0.48 -13.34
CA PHE A 400 -1.22 -0.63 -14.62
C PHE A 400 -0.56 0.25 -15.69
N GLY A 401 0.77 0.19 -15.77
CA GLY A 401 1.60 0.94 -16.71
C GLY A 401 1.88 2.40 -16.33
N ARG A 402 1.79 2.73 -15.04
CA ARG A 402 2.49 3.89 -14.45
C ARG A 402 3.99 3.59 -14.32
N THR A 403 4.80 4.62 -14.11
CA THR A 403 6.24 4.45 -13.86
C THR A 403 6.47 3.91 -12.46
N GLU A 404 7.18 2.79 -12.37
CA GLU A 404 7.52 2.09 -11.13
C GLU A 404 9.02 2.18 -10.88
N ASP A 405 9.39 2.44 -9.62
CA ASP A 405 10.79 2.45 -9.20
C ASP A 405 11.18 1.10 -8.63
N ILE A 406 12.09 0.45 -9.33
CA ILE A 406 12.53 -0.90 -9.03
C ILE A 406 13.87 -0.81 -8.31
N PRO A 407 13.96 -1.31 -7.07
CA PRO A 407 15.23 -1.35 -6.35
C PRO A 407 16.15 -2.42 -6.94
N GLN A 408 17.45 -2.12 -7.04
CA GLN A 408 18.50 -3.10 -7.34
C GLN A 408 19.65 -2.93 -6.37
N GLY A 409 20.15 -4.03 -5.80
CA GLY A 409 21.26 -4.00 -4.85
C GLY A 409 21.12 -5.03 -3.74
N TYR A 410 21.64 -4.71 -2.56
CA TYR A 410 21.56 -5.59 -1.39
C TYR A 410 21.50 -4.80 -0.09
N THR A 411 20.94 -5.44 0.93
CA THR A 411 20.90 -4.98 2.32
C THR A 411 21.29 -6.15 3.20
N ILE A 412 22.21 -5.91 4.13
CA ILE A 412 22.65 -6.85 5.16
C ILE A 412 22.35 -6.18 6.50
N THR A 413 21.62 -6.86 7.37
CA THR A 413 21.30 -6.37 8.72
C THR A 413 21.87 -7.32 9.76
N ALA A 414 22.42 -6.77 10.82
CA ALA A 414 22.72 -7.50 12.05
C ALA A 414 22.01 -6.78 13.20
N THR A 415 21.08 -7.45 13.85
CA THR A 415 20.29 -6.89 14.94
C THR A 415 20.67 -7.58 16.24
N MET A 416 20.77 -6.81 17.31
CA MET A 416 20.99 -7.32 18.66
C MET A 416 20.14 -6.53 19.64
N GLY A 417 19.76 -7.14 20.75
CA GLY A 417 18.98 -6.41 21.73
C GLY A 417 18.56 -7.23 22.92
N SER A 418 17.76 -6.62 23.78
CA SER A 418 17.19 -7.26 24.94
C SER A 418 15.69 -7.09 24.99
N GLU A 419 15.02 -8.11 25.50
CA GLU A 419 13.59 -8.14 25.68
C GLU A 419 13.25 -8.53 27.11
N LYS A 420 12.30 -7.82 27.69
CA LYS A 420 11.60 -8.18 28.90
C LYS A 420 10.15 -8.51 28.56
N TRP A 421 9.73 -9.74 28.79
CA TRP A 421 8.37 -10.21 28.52
C TRP A 421 7.90 -11.14 29.63
N ILE A 422 6.73 -10.88 30.23
CA ILE A 422 6.21 -11.64 31.39
C ILE A 422 7.26 -11.76 32.52
N SER A 423 7.97 -10.67 32.83
CA SER A 423 9.07 -10.62 33.82
C SER A 423 10.33 -11.42 33.46
N ARG A 424 10.37 -12.08 32.30
CA ARG A 424 11.54 -12.80 31.79
C ARG A 424 12.43 -11.89 30.96
N TYR A 425 13.74 -11.94 31.19
CA TYR A 425 14.72 -11.17 30.42
C TYR A 425 15.49 -12.08 29.46
N ARG A 426 15.40 -11.78 28.16
CA ARG A 426 16.05 -12.51 27.06
C ARG A 426 16.91 -11.58 26.24
N TRP A 427 18.06 -12.09 25.79
CA TRP A 427 18.83 -11.44 24.74
C TRP A 427 18.32 -11.88 23.38
N TYR A 428 18.51 -11.06 22.37
CA TYR A 428 18.10 -11.35 21.00
C TYR A 428 19.23 -11.02 20.04
N SER A 429 19.40 -11.84 19.01
CA SER A 429 20.33 -11.61 17.92
C SER A 429 19.79 -12.12 16.59
N ASP A 430 19.93 -11.37 15.51
CA ASP A 430 19.71 -11.83 14.14
C ASP A 430 20.73 -11.32 13.14
N VAL A 431 20.83 -12.06 12.04
CA VAL A 431 21.46 -11.62 10.81
C VAL A 431 20.49 -11.87 9.66
N SER A 432 20.28 -10.87 8.81
CA SER A 432 19.49 -11.01 7.59
C SER A 432 20.17 -10.40 6.37
N VAL A 433 19.94 -11.00 5.21
CA VAL A 433 20.44 -10.54 3.92
C VAL A 433 19.28 -10.51 2.95
N GLN A 434 19.15 -9.42 2.21
CA GLN A 434 18.20 -9.30 1.10
C GLN A 434 18.94 -8.76 -0.13
N SER A 435 18.67 -9.32 -1.31
CA SER A 435 19.24 -8.85 -2.57
C SER A 435 18.21 -8.74 -3.67
N TRP A 436 18.29 -7.63 -4.41
CA TRP A 436 17.54 -7.37 -5.63
C TRP A 436 18.51 -7.38 -6.80
N GLN A 437 18.34 -8.33 -7.71
CA GLN A 437 19.24 -8.52 -8.85
C GLN A 437 18.46 -8.65 -10.16
N ARG A 438 19.04 -8.09 -11.23
CA ARG A 438 18.57 -8.35 -12.59
C ARG A 438 19.12 -9.69 -13.04
N THR A 439 18.25 -10.57 -13.54
CA THR A 439 18.67 -11.87 -14.08
C THR A 439 19.22 -11.73 -15.49
N HIS A 440 19.92 -12.76 -15.97
CA HIS A 440 20.47 -12.78 -17.34
C HIS A 440 19.40 -12.61 -18.44
N ARG A 441 18.15 -13.03 -18.16
CA ARG A 441 17.00 -12.88 -19.08
C ARG A 441 16.20 -11.58 -18.86
N ASP A 442 16.82 -10.54 -18.29
CA ASP A 442 16.18 -9.26 -17.92
C ASP A 442 14.98 -9.38 -16.96
N GLY A 443 14.90 -10.47 -16.19
CA GLY A 443 13.98 -10.57 -15.08
C GLY A 443 14.49 -9.84 -13.85
N LEU A 444 13.64 -9.71 -12.84
CA LEU A 444 14.00 -9.18 -11.52
C LEU A 444 13.87 -10.29 -10.50
N LEU A 445 14.91 -10.50 -9.70
CA LEU A 445 14.93 -11.48 -8.63
C LEU A 445 15.17 -10.76 -7.30
N ASN A 446 14.29 -10.99 -6.33
CA ASN A 446 14.40 -10.52 -4.96
C ASN A 446 14.53 -11.74 -4.05
N THR A 447 15.71 -11.95 -3.48
CA THR A 447 15.97 -13.05 -2.54
C THR A 447 16.27 -12.51 -1.15
N GLY A 448 15.94 -13.27 -0.13
CA GLY A 448 16.36 -12.97 1.23
C GLY A 448 16.48 -14.20 2.10
N ILE A 449 17.36 -14.12 3.08
CA ILE A 449 17.56 -15.11 4.13
C ILE A 449 17.81 -14.40 5.46
N GLY A 450 17.16 -14.84 6.52
CA GLY A 450 17.30 -14.32 7.87
C GLY A 450 17.35 -15.46 8.87
N ILE A 451 18.24 -15.34 9.84
CA ILE A 451 18.34 -16.26 10.98
C ILE A 451 18.40 -15.39 12.24
N GLY A 452 17.49 -15.64 13.17
CA GLY A 452 17.43 -14.93 14.44
C GLY A 452 17.04 -15.86 15.59
N SER A 453 17.43 -15.52 16.81
CA SER A 453 17.03 -16.27 18.00
C SER A 453 16.98 -15.39 19.24
N PHE A 454 16.14 -15.78 20.19
CA PHE A 454 16.18 -15.30 21.57
C PHE A 454 17.03 -16.24 22.41
N TRP A 455 17.70 -15.68 23.41
CA TRP A 455 18.62 -16.38 24.27
C TRP A 455 18.25 -16.12 25.72
N GLN A 456 17.77 -17.16 26.40
CA GLN A 456 17.68 -17.16 27.85
C GLN A 456 18.97 -17.75 28.41
N LYS A 457 19.88 -16.89 28.90
CA LYS A 457 21.23 -17.29 29.32
C LYS A 457 21.97 -17.95 28.14
N THR A 458 22.12 -19.27 28.14
CA THR A 458 22.78 -20.06 27.08
C THR A 458 21.80 -20.85 26.22
N THR A 459 20.51 -20.88 26.56
CA THR A 459 19.49 -21.65 25.85
C THR A 459 18.84 -20.79 24.77
N SER A 460 18.86 -21.28 23.53
CA SER A 460 18.15 -20.69 22.39
C SER A 460 16.65 -20.92 22.55
N GLU A 461 15.85 -19.90 22.24
CA GLU A 461 14.39 -19.91 22.27
C GLU A 461 13.83 -19.12 21.10
N ASP A 462 12.68 -19.54 20.58
CA ASP A 462 11.97 -18.83 19.52
C ASP A 462 12.87 -18.51 18.32
N ALA A 463 13.78 -19.42 17.94
CA ALA A 463 14.63 -19.21 16.80
C ALA A 463 13.78 -19.15 15.52
N VAL A 464 14.16 -18.31 14.57
CA VAL A 464 13.46 -18.15 13.31
C VAL A 464 14.47 -18.24 12.19
N ILE A 465 14.17 -19.10 11.21
CA ILE A 465 14.85 -19.11 9.93
C ILE A 465 13.82 -18.77 8.87
N HIS A 466 14.07 -17.70 8.13
CA HIS A 466 13.21 -17.21 7.07
C HIS A 466 14.00 -17.12 5.78
N ALA A 467 13.52 -17.75 4.71
CA ALA A 467 14.13 -17.66 3.39
C ALA A 467 13.04 -17.43 2.34
N PHE A 468 13.23 -16.46 1.45
CA PHE A 468 12.27 -16.17 0.40
C PHE A 468 12.96 -15.84 -0.93
N ALA A 469 12.24 -16.08 -2.02
CA ALA A 469 12.66 -15.71 -3.37
C ALA A 469 11.45 -15.29 -4.21
N ASN A 470 11.50 -14.07 -4.76
CA ASN A 470 10.47 -13.52 -5.62
C ASN A 470 11.07 -13.20 -6.99
N TYR A 471 10.61 -13.89 -8.02
CA TYR A 471 11.06 -13.72 -9.40
C TYR A 471 9.96 -13.06 -10.24
N TYR A 472 10.33 -12.04 -11.00
CA TYR A 472 9.49 -11.37 -11.98
C TYR A 472 10.15 -11.53 -13.35
N SER A 473 9.50 -12.21 -14.29
CA SER A 473 10.02 -12.38 -15.65
C SER A 473 10.14 -11.06 -16.37
N LYS A 474 10.92 -10.99 -17.46
CA LYS A 474 10.78 -9.91 -18.45
C LYS A 474 9.33 -9.85 -18.95
N LEU A 475 8.86 -8.66 -19.31
CA LEU A 475 7.55 -8.50 -19.95
C LEU A 475 7.60 -9.15 -21.34
N PHE A 476 6.78 -10.19 -21.53
CA PHE A 476 6.64 -10.89 -22.80
C PHE A 476 5.64 -10.16 -23.69
N TYR A 477 6.01 -9.96 -24.95
CA TYR A 477 5.15 -9.37 -25.96
C TYR A 477 4.73 -10.41 -26.98
N TRP A 478 3.43 -10.68 -27.06
CA TRP A 478 2.85 -11.45 -28.16
C TRP A 478 1.89 -10.57 -28.94
N LYS A 479 2.30 -10.16 -30.15
CA LYS A 479 1.61 -9.11 -30.94
C LYS A 479 1.49 -7.82 -30.12
N LYS A 480 0.27 -7.44 -29.71
CA LYS A 480 -0.01 -6.27 -28.84
C LYS A 480 -0.24 -6.65 -27.37
N GLN A 481 -0.16 -7.94 -27.04
CA GLN A 481 -0.43 -8.46 -25.71
C GLN A 481 0.82 -8.41 -24.84
N ARG A 482 0.62 -8.11 -23.56
CA ARG A 482 1.68 -7.96 -22.56
C ARG A 482 1.43 -8.96 -21.44
N ILE A 483 2.36 -9.89 -21.24
CA ILE A 483 2.23 -10.96 -20.26
C ILE A 483 3.48 -10.97 -19.39
N ARG A 484 3.31 -11.16 -18.07
CA ARG A 484 4.42 -11.37 -17.14
C ARG A 484 4.15 -12.57 -16.25
N GLN A 485 5.19 -13.36 -16.01
CA GLN A 485 5.18 -14.42 -15.02
C GLN A 485 5.84 -13.94 -13.74
N MET A 486 5.22 -14.25 -12.60
CA MET A 486 5.75 -14.00 -11.27
C MET A 486 5.77 -15.30 -10.48
N THR A 487 6.87 -15.56 -9.77
CA THR A 487 7.00 -16.73 -8.92
C THR A 487 7.48 -16.28 -7.54
N PHE A 488 6.83 -16.77 -6.50
CA PHE A 488 7.10 -16.45 -5.11
C PHE A 488 7.38 -17.77 -4.38
N PHE A 489 8.43 -17.76 -3.57
CA PHE A 489 8.83 -18.84 -2.68
C PHE A 489 9.07 -18.23 -1.30
N ASP A 490 8.49 -18.84 -0.26
CA ASP A 490 8.62 -18.38 1.12
C ASP A 490 8.70 -19.60 2.04
N PHE A 491 9.79 -19.71 2.80
CA PHE A 491 10.06 -20.77 3.75
C PHE A 491 10.33 -20.16 5.13
N LEU A 492 9.62 -20.64 6.14
CA LEU A 492 9.68 -20.12 7.49
C LEU A 492 9.64 -21.28 8.50
N ILE A 493 10.58 -21.31 9.43
CA ILE A 493 10.66 -22.35 10.48
C ILE A 493 11.03 -21.76 11.84
N CYS A 494 10.41 -22.29 12.89
CA CYS A 494 10.81 -22.07 14.28
C CYS A 494 11.11 -23.41 14.96
N PRO A 495 12.38 -23.84 15.07
CA PRO A 495 12.71 -25.18 15.55
C PRO A 495 12.51 -25.37 17.07
N ASN A 496 12.49 -24.28 17.83
CA ASN A 496 12.48 -24.29 19.29
C ASN A 496 11.56 -23.19 19.84
N ASN A 497 10.27 -23.26 19.50
CA ASN A 497 9.28 -22.31 19.97
C ASN A 497 9.17 -22.31 21.51
N TYR A 498 9.02 -21.12 22.08
CA TYR A 498 8.74 -20.90 23.49
C TYR A 498 7.53 -19.97 23.65
N PHE A 499 7.56 -18.76 23.07
CA PHE A 499 6.43 -17.83 23.05
C PHE A 499 5.77 -17.70 21.69
N TYR A 500 6.45 -18.05 20.60
CA TYR A 500 5.84 -17.96 19.28
C TYR A 500 4.68 -18.94 19.12
N LYS A 501 3.55 -18.41 18.68
CA LYS A 501 2.35 -19.17 18.29
C LYS A 501 2.60 -19.86 16.94
N PRO A 502 1.96 -21.01 16.68
CA PRO A 502 2.15 -21.73 15.42
C PRO A 502 1.66 -20.92 14.21
N LEU A 503 2.30 -21.15 13.07
CA LEU A 503 1.91 -20.63 11.77
C LEU A 503 0.65 -21.30 11.26
N ASN A 504 -0.09 -20.59 10.42
CA ASN A 504 -1.20 -21.12 9.64
C ASN A 504 -1.02 -20.79 8.15
N ILE A 505 -1.91 -21.32 7.32
CA ILE A 505 -1.92 -21.13 5.86
C ILE A 505 -3.20 -20.44 5.35
N ASN A 506 -3.88 -19.68 6.23
CA ASN A 506 -5.08 -18.93 5.85
C ASN A 506 -4.69 -17.70 5.01
N TRP A 507 -5.59 -17.22 4.14
CA TRP A 507 -5.47 -15.94 3.41
C TRP A 507 -4.06 -15.60 2.88
N GLU A 508 -3.46 -14.52 3.38
CA GLU A 508 -2.17 -13.99 2.96
C GLU A 508 -1.00 -14.82 3.50
N GLN A 509 -1.23 -15.60 4.55
CA GLN A 509 -0.23 -16.45 5.19
C GLN A 509 0.07 -17.73 4.41
N GLY A 510 -0.78 -18.14 3.47
CA GLY A 510 -0.59 -19.34 2.67
C GLY A 510 -1.41 -19.33 1.39
N ILE A 511 -2.52 -20.08 1.38
CA ILE A 511 -3.38 -20.20 0.21
C ILE A 511 -4.53 -19.21 0.29
N TRP A 512 -4.62 -18.37 -0.73
CA TRP A 512 -5.65 -17.36 -0.83
C TRP A 512 -7.05 -17.99 -0.81
N GLY A 513 -7.93 -17.48 0.07
CA GLY A 513 -9.30 -17.94 0.29
C GLY A 513 -9.46 -19.09 1.30
N PHE A 514 -8.36 -19.69 1.79
CA PHE A 514 -8.43 -20.51 2.99
C PHE A 514 -8.77 -19.61 4.19
N LYS A 515 -9.85 -19.95 4.90
CA LYS A 515 -10.35 -19.15 6.03
C LYS A 515 -10.68 -20.06 7.21
N ARG A 516 -10.23 -19.66 8.40
CA ARG A 516 -10.51 -20.34 9.68
C ARG A 516 -10.09 -21.83 9.67
N THR A 517 -9.07 -22.19 8.90
CA THR A 517 -8.47 -23.51 9.03
C THR A 517 -7.83 -23.66 10.40
N THR A 518 -7.98 -24.82 11.01
CA THR A 518 -7.34 -25.17 12.29
C THR A 518 -5.92 -25.73 12.10
N LEU A 519 -5.43 -25.71 10.86
CA LEU A 519 -4.08 -26.14 10.51
C LEU A 519 -3.06 -25.20 11.13
N ASN A 520 -2.23 -25.77 11.99
CA ASN A 520 -1.21 -25.07 12.72
C ASN A 520 0.10 -25.86 12.66
N GLY A 521 1.21 -25.17 12.45
CA GLY A 521 2.52 -25.79 12.40
C GLY A 521 3.63 -24.79 12.68
N TYR A 522 4.85 -25.27 12.83
CA TYR A 522 6.02 -24.43 13.10
C TYR A 522 7.00 -24.36 11.92
N GLN A 523 6.66 -25.03 10.82
CA GLN A 523 7.35 -24.99 9.55
C GLN A 523 6.33 -24.70 8.46
N ARG A 524 6.60 -23.71 7.61
CA ARG A 524 5.74 -23.35 6.48
C ARG A 524 6.57 -23.16 5.22
N LEU A 525 6.11 -23.74 4.13
CA LEU A 525 6.65 -23.51 2.79
C LEU A 525 5.52 -23.15 1.85
N ASN A 526 5.58 -21.94 1.31
CA ASN A 526 4.62 -21.42 0.36
C ASN A 526 5.30 -21.23 -1.00
N MET A 527 4.63 -21.69 -2.05
CA MET A 527 5.01 -21.41 -3.42
C MET A 527 3.81 -20.85 -4.16
N ARG A 528 4.00 -19.75 -4.88
CA ARG A 528 2.96 -19.14 -5.72
C ARG A 528 3.53 -18.80 -7.07
N SER A 529 2.82 -19.16 -8.12
CA SER A 529 3.12 -18.81 -9.50
C SER A 529 1.93 -18.04 -10.07
N GLU A 530 2.13 -16.81 -10.53
CA GLU A 530 1.09 -15.95 -11.07
C GLU A 530 1.47 -15.45 -12.47
N THR A 531 0.60 -15.72 -13.44
CA THR A 531 0.67 -15.15 -14.79
C THR A 531 -0.27 -13.96 -14.86
N VAL A 532 0.26 -12.78 -15.17
CA VAL A 532 -0.52 -11.54 -15.31
C VAL A 532 -0.55 -11.13 -16.78
N TYR A 533 -1.76 -10.97 -17.31
CA TYR A 533 -2.04 -10.42 -18.61
C TYR A 533 -2.51 -8.96 -18.47
N TYR A 534 -1.70 -8.03 -18.99
CA TYR A 534 -1.99 -6.61 -19.01
C TYR A 534 -2.81 -6.29 -20.27
N SER A 535 -4.12 -6.23 -20.13
CA SER A 535 -5.02 -5.97 -21.25
C SER A 535 -4.89 -4.52 -21.72
N PRO A 536 -4.97 -4.27 -23.04
CA PRO A 536 -5.14 -2.91 -23.55
C PRO A 536 -6.54 -2.33 -23.27
N LEU A 537 -7.46 -3.12 -22.70
CA LEU A 537 -8.81 -2.66 -22.36
C LEU A 537 -8.76 -1.51 -21.35
N LYS A 538 -9.30 -0.36 -21.78
CA LYS A 538 -9.44 0.84 -20.97
C LYS A 538 -10.86 1.39 -21.12
N ILE A 539 -11.50 1.68 -19.99
CA ILE A 539 -12.88 2.20 -19.94
C ILE A 539 -12.87 3.39 -18.98
N TYR A 540 -13.06 4.62 -19.49
CA TYR A 540 -13.05 5.86 -18.68
C TYR A 540 -11.83 5.99 -17.74
N GLY A 541 -10.65 5.51 -18.17
CA GLY A 541 -9.44 5.52 -17.34
C GLY A 541 -9.20 4.26 -16.51
N PHE A 542 -10.22 3.43 -16.29
CA PHE A 542 -10.08 2.12 -15.64
C PHE A 542 -9.40 1.14 -16.58
N LYS A 543 -8.33 0.51 -16.11
CA LYS A 543 -7.57 -0.51 -16.81
C LYS A 543 -7.82 -1.87 -16.17
N PHE A 544 -7.78 -2.90 -17.00
CA PHE A 544 -8.10 -4.27 -16.61
C PHE A 544 -6.86 -5.15 -16.80
N ASN A 545 -6.43 -5.80 -15.73
CA ASN A 545 -5.39 -6.83 -15.79
C ASN A 545 -6.02 -8.16 -15.39
N PHE A 546 -5.81 -9.20 -16.18
CA PHE A 546 -6.29 -10.54 -15.84
C PHE A 546 -5.14 -11.34 -15.24
N PHE A 547 -5.42 -12.21 -14.28
CA PHE A 547 -4.40 -13.05 -13.68
C PHE A 547 -4.85 -14.50 -13.60
N ALA A 548 -3.87 -15.40 -13.70
CA ALA A 548 -3.99 -16.81 -13.39
C ALA A 548 -2.93 -17.16 -12.34
N SER A 549 -3.32 -17.84 -11.26
CA SER A 549 -2.43 -18.18 -10.15
C SER A 549 -2.49 -19.65 -9.81
N ALA A 550 -1.35 -20.25 -9.52
CA ALA A 550 -1.23 -21.55 -8.86
C ALA A 550 -0.49 -21.36 -7.53
N GLN A 551 -1.02 -21.95 -6.47
CA GLN A 551 -0.55 -21.81 -5.09
C GLN A 551 -0.37 -23.19 -4.46
N LEU A 552 0.73 -23.36 -3.75
CA LEU A 552 1.08 -24.57 -3.01
C LEU A 552 1.51 -24.15 -1.61
N SER A 553 1.01 -24.84 -0.58
CA SER A 553 1.43 -24.62 0.80
C SER A 553 1.64 -25.95 1.53
N LEU A 554 2.77 -26.05 2.21
CA LEU A 554 3.11 -27.12 3.15
C LEU A 554 3.17 -26.52 4.56
N LEU A 555 2.67 -27.27 5.54
CA LEU A 555 2.68 -26.89 6.95
C LEU A 555 3.00 -28.12 7.79
N ALA A 556 4.02 -28.04 8.65
CA ALA A 556 4.48 -29.17 9.48
C ALA A 556 4.71 -28.77 10.94
N GLY A 557 4.64 -29.75 11.84
CA GLY A 557 5.04 -29.59 13.24
C GLY A 557 6.55 -29.48 13.43
N ASN A 558 7.01 -29.27 14.68
CA ASN A 558 8.44 -29.13 14.98
C ASN A 558 9.27 -30.41 14.78
N LYS A 559 8.66 -31.56 15.01
CA LYS A 559 9.35 -32.87 14.99
C LYS A 559 9.21 -33.61 13.66
N GLU A 560 8.44 -33.06 12.73
CA GLU A 560 8.11 -33.68 11.45
C GLU A 560 8.89 -33.02 10.32
N SER A 561 9.18 -33.78 9.26
CA SER A 561 9.77 -33.23 8.06
C SER A 561 8.70 -32.51 7.22
N ILE A 562 9.00 -31.30 6.78
CA ILE A 562 8.07 -30.52 5.93
C ILE A 562 7.73 -31.23 4.61
N PHE A 563 8.64 -32.03 4.07
CA PHE A 563 8.44 -32.75 2.80
C PHE A 563 7.54 -34.00 2.93
N GLN A 564 7.26 -34.43 4.17
CA GLN A 564 6.31 -35.51 4.45
C GLN A 564 4.91 -34.98 4.73
N SER A 565 4.75 -33.65 4.84
CA SER A 565 3.48 -33.01 5.14
C SER A 565 2.55 -32.98 3.92
N PRO A 566 1.22 -32.97 4.10
CA PRO A 566 0.27 -32.84 3.01
C PRO A 566 0.48 -31.53 2.21
N VAL A 567 0.49 -31.65 0.88
CA VAL A 567 0.61 -30.50 -0.03
C VAL A 567 -0.79 -29.93 -0.29
N TYR A 568 -1.08 -28.76 0.26
CA TYR A 568 -2.32 -28.05 -0.05
C TYR A 568 -2.14 -27.24 -1.33
N THR A 569 -3.18 -27.17 -2.16
CA THR A 569 -3.10 -26.56 -3.49
C THR A 569 -4.29 -25.65 -3.79
N GLY A 570 -4.04 -24.59 -4.55
CA GLY A 570 -5.08 -23.66 -5.00
C GLY A 570 -4.78 -23.13 -6.39
N LEU A 571 -5.79 -23.15 -7.26
CA LEU A 571 -5.78 -22.54 -8.58
C LEU A 571 -6.71 -21.33 -8.55
N GLY A 572 -6.31 -20.24 -9.19
CA GLY A 572 -7.08 -19.00 -9.20
C GLY A 572 -7.08 -18.34 -10.56
N LEU A 573 -8.21 -17.76 -10.93
CA LEU A 573 -8.37 -16.90 -12.11
C LEU A 573 -9.10 -15.63 -11.70
N GLY A 574 -8.74 -14.49 -12.27
CA GLY A 574 -9.41 -13.25 -11.90
C GLY A 574 -9.02 -12.04 -12.72
N ALA A 575 -9.56 -10.90 -12.31
CA ALA A 575 -9.30 -9.60 -12.88
C ALA A 575 -8.99 -8.58 -11.77
N ARG A 576 -8.02 -7.71 -12.03
CA ARG A 576 -7.71 -6.52 -11.24
C ARG A 576 -8.07 -5.30 -12.07
N ILE A 577 -8.78 -4.36 -11.47
CA ILE A 577 -9.31 -3.16 -12.13
C ILE A 577 -8.83 -1.94 -11.36
N ARG A 578 -8.17 -1.01 -12.05
CA ARG A 578 -7.62 0.21 -11.42
C ARG A 578 -7.69 1.39 -12.36
N ASN A 579 -8.00 2.57 -11.82
CA ASN A 579 -7.78 3.84 -12.49
C ASN A 579 -6.62 4.57 -11.82
N GLU A 580 -5.48 4.70 -12.51
CA GLU A 580 -4.26 5.30 -11.96
C GLU A 580 -4.38 6.81 -11.72
N ASN A 581 -5.41 7.47 -12.25
CA ASN A 581 -5.68 8.90 -12.01
C ASN A 581 -6.58 9.12 -10.79
N LEU A 582 -7.16 8.07 -10.22
CA LEU A 582 -8.02 8.14 -9.04
C LEU A 582 -7.29 7.56 -7.83
N SER A 583 -7.45 8.18 -6.65
CA SER A 583 -6.89 7.64 -5.42
C SER A 583 -7.78 6.54 -4.86
N ILE A 584 -8.13 5.54 -5.68
CA ILE A 584 -8.92 4.37 -5.29
C ILE A 584 -8.04 3.12 -5.26
N ASN A 585 -8.34 2.21 -4.34
CA ASN A 585 -7.71 0.90 -4.28
C ASN A 585 -8.02 0.07 -5.54
N THR A 586 -7.19 -0.94 -5.81
CA THR A 586 -7.39 -1.83 -6.96
C THR A 586 -8.52 -2.80 -6.66
N LEU A 587 -9.60 -2.76 -7.44
CA LEU A 587 -10.66 -3.76 -7.31
C LEU A 587 -10.15 -5.11 -7.86
N LYS A 588 -10.13 -6.14 -7.02
CA LYS A 588 -9.76 -7.51 -7.35
C LYS A 588 -11.01 -8.38 -7.34
N LEU A 589 -11.28 -9.03 -8.47
CA LEU A 589 -12.31 -10.04 -8.64
C LEU A 589 -11.60 -11.38 -8.89
N GLY A 590 -11.90 -12.41 -8.10
CA GLY A 590 -11.21 -13.70 -8.19
C GLY A 590 -12.16 -14.88 -8.02
N ALA A 591 -11.86 -15.95 -8.75
CA ALA A 591 -12.45 -17.28 -8.59
C ALA A 591 -11.33 -18.29 -8.35
N TYR A 592 -11.47 -19.08 -7.30
CA TYR A 592 -10.46 -20.02 -6.84
C TYR A 592 -11.05 -21.42 -6.74
N TYR A 593 -10.24 -22.42 -7.11
CA TYR A 593 -10.53 -23.84 -7.01
C TYR A 593 -9.42 -24.53 -6.20
N TYR A 594 -9.80 -25.40 -5.26
CA TYR A 594 -8.87 -26.07 -4.34
C TYR A 594 -8.92 -27.58 -4.51
N PRO A 595 -8.02 -28.16 -5.34
CA PRO A 595 -7.95 -29.60 -5.55
C PRO A 595 -7.60 -30.37 -4.28
N VAL A 596 -6.60 -29.89 -3.53
CA VAL A 596 -6.17 -30.47 -2.24
C VAL A 596 -6.40 -29.44 -1.15
N ARG A 597 -7.33 -29.74 -0.25
CA ARG A 597 -7.86 -28.80 0.75
C ARG A 597 -8.01 -29.48 2.11
N PRO A 598 -7.88 -28.74 3.22
CA PRO A 598 -8.21 -29.25 4.54
C PRO A 598 -9.72 -29.36 4.75
N ALA A 599 -10.11 -30.11 5.77
CA ALA A 599 -11.51 -30.23 6.18
C ALA A 599 -12.11 -28.86 6.51
N GLY A 600 -13.37 -28.64 6.10
CA GLY A 600 -14.12 -27.41 6.34
C GLY A 600 -13.90 -26.29 5.31
N VAL A 601 -12.89 -26.39 4.43
CA VAL A 601 -12.70 -25.43 3.32
C VAL A 601 -13.52 -25.90 2.12
N GLY A 602 -14.33 -25.04 1.49
CA GLY A 602 -15.09 -25.36 0.27
C GLY A 602 -14.19 -25.59 -0.96
N SER A 603 -14.67 -26.28 -2.00
CA SER A 603 -13.87 -26.53 -3.21
C SER A 603 -13.70 -25.29 -4.09
N PHE A 604 -14.64 -24.34 -4.01
CA PHE A 604 -14.63 -23.10 -4.77
C PHE A 604 -14.76 -21.90 -3.85
N PHE A 605 -14.08 -20.82 -4.20
CA PHE A 605 -14.18 -19.54 -3.51
C PHE A 605 -14.20 -18.40 -4.51
N PHE A 606 -15.19 -17.50 -4.36
CA PHE A 606 -15.32 -16.30 -5.18
C PHE A 606 -15.13 -15.08 -4.29
N GLU A 607 -14.43 -14.09 -4.81
CA GLU A 607 -14.20 -12.85 -4.08
C GLU A 607 -14.33 -11.61 -4.97
N ALA A 608 -14.80 -10.55 -4.33
CA ALA A 608 -14.69 -9.18 -4.79
C ALA A 608 -14.14 -8.36 -3.62
N THR A 609 -12.91 -7.86 -3.74
CA THR A 609 -12.22 -7.11 -2.68
C THR A 609 -11.38 -5.98 -3.28
N THR A 610 -10.95 -5.05 -2.46
CA THR A 610 -10.02 -3.98 -2.87
C THR A 610 -8.64 -4.22 -2.28
N VAL A 611 -7.61 -4.15 -3.11
CA VAL A 611 -6.21 -4.31 -2.70
C VAL A 611 -5.53 -2.94 -2.75
N SER A 612 -4.83 -2.59 -1.66
CA SER A 612 -4.08 -1.35 -1.54
C SER A 612 -2.94 -1.24 -2.57
N ASP A 613 -2.39 -0.04 -2.71
CA ASP A 613 -1.40 0.27 -3.75
C ASP A 613 -0.18 -0.66 -3.73
N LEU A 614 -0.07 -1.51 -4.75
CA LEU A 614 1.03 -2.43 -4.96
C LEU A 614 2.27 -1.65 -5.47
N ARG A 615 3.15 -1.21 -4.56
CA ARG A 615 4.46 -0.60 -4.87
C ARG A 615 5.58 -1.47 -4.34
N PHE A 616 6.74 -1.41 -4.99
CA PHE A 616 7.95 -1.98 -4.40
C PHE A 616 8.32 -1.22 -3.14
N ASP A 617 8.74 -1.94 -2.11
CA ASP A 617 9.37 -1.32 -0.96
C ASP A 617 10.79 -0.91 -1.34
N VAL A 618 10.99 0.40 -1.44
CA VAL A 618 12.22 1.00 -1.96
C VAL A 618 13.15 1.50 -0.85
N PHE A 619 12.78 1.38 0.43
CA PHE A 619 13.54 1.95 1.54
C PHE A 619 14.40 0.89 2.24
N PRO A 620 15.74 0.94 2.11
CA PRO A 620 16.63 -0.03 2.74
C PRO A 620 16.73 0.13 4.26
N LEU A 621 16.52 1.33 4.80
CA LEU A 621 16.52 1.58 6.24
C LEU A 621 15.09 1.74 6.75
N LYS A 622 14.74 0.94 7.75
CA LYS A 622 13.43 0.92 8.40
C LYS A 622 13.61 0.81 9.91
N MET A 623 12.52 0.98 10.65
CA MET A 623 12.48 0.72 12.08
C MET A 623 13.03 -0.69 12.39
N PRO A 624 13.96 -0.84 13.35
CA PRO A 624 14.46 -2.15 13.78
C PRO A 624 13.34 -3.06 14.27
N THR A 625 13.34 -4.33 13.86
CA THR A 625 12.33 -5.32 14.27
C THR A 625 13.00 -6.68 14.49
N PHE A 626 12.39 -7.52 15.33
CA PHE A 626 12.71 -8.94 15.36
C PHE A 626 12.40 -9.58 13.99
N LEU A 627 13.13 -10.65 13.65
CA LEU A 627 12.79 -11.52 12.55
C LEU A 627 11.44 -12.18 12.88
N GLN A 628 10.42 -11.88 12.08
CA GLN A 628 9.04 -12.22 12.40
C GLN A 628 8.72 -13.67 12.06
N PHE A 629 8.01 -14.33 12.97
CA PHE A 629 7.44 -15.66 12.75
C PHE A 629 5.91 -15.57 12.63
N ARG A 630 5.40 -15.29 11.42
CA ARG A 630 3.95 -15.23 11.13
C ARG A 630 3.62 -15.37 9.66
#